data_AF-A0A9P9TJB5-F1
#
_entry.id   AF-A0A9P9TJB5-F1
#
_cell.length_a   1.000
_cell.length_b   1.000
_cell.length_c   1.000
_cell.angle_alpha   90.00
_cell.angle_beta   90.00
_cell.angle_gamma   90.00
#
_symmetry.space_group_name_H-M   'P 1'
#
loop_
_entity.id
_entity.type
_entity.pdbx_description
1 polymer ?
#
loop_
_entity_poly.entity_id
_entity_poly.type
_entity_poly.pdbx_seq_one_letter_code
_entity_poly.pdbx_strand_id
1 'polypeptide(L)'
;MSFQNLSHFRKIQICLVAALLAILYFVYATNDSTAFSSGKPIPVSSSSLSSLSGAAAEEEYVAFCVAHRNQRSDLAEFFKHHYHHHGIRRFYIMDDQSNPPLSSFVEDWGVPRSMLSFQYYDKQAQHRDKVMQTHIYSECARLYGSQHTWMAFVDADEFFETRKQGETLTSILREFGEQEEIGALGVNWRLHSSANLTKRPDSMRKGFTSCVGDPEILPLDQLPDYKDNRLIKSIVKTALFEKPLSPHMFKTKNGTHTVGEHGDKIEDGDGIRQPITRDRIALHHYTLKSREQFEEKTKSWSMKGWEYWDHIEGLPQIHCEEMTKYDP
;
A
#
# COMPACT_ATOMS: atom_id res chain seq x y z
N MET A 1 -62.92 35.38 10.43
CA MET A 1 -61.72 35.87 11.15
C MET A 1 -60.52 35.77 10.24
N SER A 2 -59.78 36.87 10.10
CA SER A 2 -58.87 37.22 9.00
C SER A 2 -57.61 36.33 8.87
N PHE A 3 -57.16 36.13 7.62
CA PHE A 3 -55.92 35.46 7.20
C PHE A 3 -54.62 36.02 7.83
N GLN A 4 -54.68 37.16 8.54
CA GLN A 4 -53.52 37.75 9.20
C GLN A 4 -53.01 36.95 10.40
N ASN A 5 -53.87 36.21 11.12
CA ASN A 5 -53.47 35.47 12.33
C ASN A 5 -52.66 34.20 12.04
N LEU A 6 -52.83 33.56 10.88
CA LEU A 6 -52.03 32.37 10.51
C LEU A 6 -50.56 32.70 10.23
N SER A 7 -50.26 33.91 9.73
CA SER A 7 -48.89 34.31 9.43
C SER A 7 -48.08 34.61 10.70
N HIS A 8 -48.74 35.16 11.73
CA HIS A 8 -48.09 35.48 13.00
C HIS A 8 -47.78 34.22 13.81
N PHE A 9 -48.68 33.24 13.80
CA PHE A 9 -48.46 31.93 14.44
C PHE A 9 -47.31 31.15 13.78
N ARG A 10 -47.22 31.16 12.44
CA ARG A 10 -46.10 30.52 11.73
C ARG A 10 -44.75 31.19 12.01
N LYS A 11 -44.71 32.52 12.11
CA LYS A 11 -43.47 33.25 12.48
C LYS A 11 -43.01 32.91 13.90
N ILE A 12 -43.93 32.83 14.86
CA ILE A 12 -43.62 32.44 16.24
C ILE A 12 -43.09 31.00 16.30
N GLN A 13 -43.72 30.07 15.58
CA GLN A 13 -43.25 28.68 15.52
C GLN A 13 -41.85 28.56 14.90
N ILE A 14 -41.55 29.31 13.83
CA ILE A 14 -40.21 29.31 13.21
C ILE A 14 -39.16 29.87 14.18
N CYS A 15 -39.48 30.96 14.90
CA CYS A 15 -38.56 31.52 15.90
C CYS A 15 -38.33 30.56 17.08
N LEU A 16 -39.36 29.83 17.53
CA LEU A 16 -39.22 28.84 18.60
C LEU A 16 -38.37 27.64 18.17
N VAL A 17 -38.53 27.16 16.93
CA VAL A 17 -37.70 26.08 16.39
C VAL A 17 -36.24 26.52 16.22
N ALA A 18 -36.01 27.74 15.74
CA ALA A 18 -34.65 28.29 15.62
C ALA A 18 -33.97 28.46 16.99
N ALA A 19 -34.71 28.91 18.00
CA ALA A 19 -34.21 29.03 19.37
C ALA A 19 -33.89 27.64 19.99
N LEU A 20 -34.73 26.63 19.76
CA LEU A 20 -34.49 25.26 20.18
C LEU A 20 -33.24 24.66 19.52
N LEU A 21 -33.05 24.90 18.22
CA LEU A 21 -31.85 24.44 17.50
C LEU A 21 -30.58 25.15 17.97
N ALA A 22 -30.65 26.45 18.29
CA ALA A 22 -29.52 27.18 18.87
C ALA A 22 -29.18 26.67 20.27
N ILE A 23 -30.17 26.40 21.12
CA ILE A 23 -29.96 25.81 22.45
C ILE A 23 -29.34 24.41 22.33
N LEU A 24 -29.83 23.58 21.41
CA LEU A 24 -29.24 22.26 21.14
C LEU A 24 -27.79 22.35 20.65
N TYR A 25 -27.48 23.32 19.77
CA TYR A 25 -26.11 23.57 19.31
C TYR A 25 -25.19 24.02 20.46
N PHE A 26 -25.65 24.92 21.34
CA PHE A 26 -24.86 25.33 22.50
C PHE A 26 -24.67 24.20 23.52
N VAL A 27 -25.70 23.40 23.80
CA VAL A 27 -25.58 22.23 24.69
C VAL A 27 -24.61 21.20 24.11
N TYR A 28 -24.61 20.99 22.79
CA TYR A 28 -23.68 20.09 22.12
C TYR A 28 -22.25 20.64 22.15
N ALA A 29 -22.07 21.94 21.88
CA ALA A 29 -20.77 22.60 21.91
C ALA A 29 -20.17 22.68 23.34
N THR A 30 -21.01 22.74 24.37
CA THR A 30 -20.54 22.73 25.78
C THR A 30 -20.26 21.33 26.33
N ASN A 31 -20.82 20.28 25.74
CA ASN A 31 -20.57 18.90 26.16
C ASN A 31 -19.32 18.26 25.52
N ASP A 32 -18.69 18.93 24.54
CA ASP A 32 -17.43 18.48 23.93
C ASP A 32 -16.18 18.94 24.72
N SER A 33 -16.37 19.25 26.01
CA SER A 33 -15.32 19.63 26.95
C SER A 33 -15.07 18.51 27.97
N THR A 34 -14.91 17.27 27.51
CA THR A 34 -14.33 16.21 28.36
C THR A 34 -12.87 16.07 28.03
N ALA A 35 -12.04 16.53 28.96
CA ALA A 35 -10.60 16.46 28.93
C ALA A 35 -10.14 15.00 28.76
N PHE A 36 -9.75 14.63 27.54
CA PHE A 36 -8.89 13.48 27.32
C PHE A 36 -7.48 13.88 27.72
N SER A 37 -6.99 13.26 28.80
CA SER A 37 -5.59 13.33 29.22
C SER A 37 -4.69 12.92 28.06
N SER A 38 -4.11 13.89 27.37
CA SER A 38 -3.04 13.65 26.41
C SER A 38 -1.84 13.09 27.17
N GLY A 39 -1.61 11.78 27.00
CA GLY A 39 -0.29 11.22 27.23
C GLY A 39 0.70 12.06 26.43
N LYS A 40 1.66 12.70 27.11
CA LYS A 40 2.70 13.50 26.48
C LYS A 40 3.30 12.70 25.31
N PRO A 41 3.31 13.25 24.09
CA PRO A 41 4.15 12.71 23.04
C PRO A 41 5.59 12.77 23.54
N ILE A 42 6.25 11.62 23.60
CA ILE A 42 7.72 11.59 23.70
C ILE A 42 8.22 12.34 22.46
N PRO A 43 9.09 13.35 22.61
CA PRO A 43 9.57 14.11 21.46
C PRO A 43 10.35 13.15 20.56
N VAL A 44 9.78 12.80 19.41
CA VAL A 44 10.54 12.24 18.30
C VAL A 44 11.39 13.38 17.80
N SER A 45 12.67 13.37 18.18
CA SER A 45 13.67 14.26 17.64
C SER A 45 13.65 14.14 16.12
N SER A 46 13.33 15.23 15.44
CA SER A 46 13.62 15.40 14.02
C SER A 46 15.14 15.42 13.83
N SER A 47 15.77 14.25 13.83
CA SER A 47 17.17 14.12 13.42
C SER A 47 17.19 14.25 11.92
N SER A 48 17.66 15.40 11.45
CA SER A 48 18.05 15.59 10.06
C SER A 48 19.00 14.46 9.64
N LEU A 49 18.73 13.86 8.49
CA LEU A 49 19.58 12.86 7.81
C LEU A 49 21.05 13.30 7.62
N SER A 50 21.40 14.55 7.93
CA SER A 50 22.73 15.14 7.81
C SER A 50 23.79 14.61 8.80
N SER A 51 23.46 13.67 9.70
CA SER A 51 24.43 13.16 10.71
C SER A 51 24.55 11.62 10.81
N LEU A 52 23.84 10.87 9.97
CA LEU A 52 24.01 9.41 9.93
C LEU A 52 25.37 9.05 9.32
N SER A 53 26.11 8.15 9.96
CA SER A 53 27.30 7.55 9.34
C SER A 53 26.94 6.93 8.00
N GLY A 54 27.89 6.86 7.05
CA GLY A 54 27.61 6.37 5.69
C GLY A 54 26.80 5.06 5.67
N ALA A 55 27.18 4.06 6.47
CA ALA A 55 26.46 2.79 6.56
C ALA A 55 25.04 2.91 7.13
N ALA A 56 24.82 3.76 8.14
CA ALA A 56 23.48 3.98 8.69
C ALA A 56 22.59 4.74 7.70
N ALA A 57 23.14 5.69 6.96
CA ALA A 57 22.41 6.39 5.89
C ALA A 57 22.03 5.44 4.73
N GLU A 58 22.87 4.44 4.44
CA GLU A 58 22.54 3.38 3.48
C GLU A 58 21.34 2.53 3.93
N GLU A 59 21.31 2.12 5.20
CA GLU A 59 20.22 1.31 5.76
C GLU A 59 18.87 2.03 5.76
N GLU A 60 18.88 3.35 5.92
CA GLU A 60 17.68 4.19 5.90
C GLU A 60 17.29 4.69 4.50
N TYR A 61 18.05 4.36 3.44
CA TYR A 61 17.82 4.94 2.11
C TYR A 61 16.44 4.60 1.55
N VAL A 62 16.00 3.36 1.72
CA VAL A 62 14.70 2.86 1.26
C VAL A 62 13.97 2.11 2.38
N ALA A 63 12.68 2.39 2.52
CA ALA A 63 11.79 1.66 3.43
C ALA A 63 10.57 1.09 2.72
N PHE A 64 9.97 0.08 3.32
CA PHE A 64 8.78 -0.59 2.82
C PHE A 64 7.59 -0.23 3.70
N CYS A 65 6.59 0.39 3.10
CA CYS A 65 5.28 0.57 3.67
C CYS A 65 4.36 -0.58 3.25
N VAL A 66 3.99 -1.43 4.20
CA VAL A 66 3.27 -2.68 3.93
C VAL A 66 1.85 -2.57 4.45
N ALA A 67 0.87 -2.44 3.55
CA ALA A 67 -0.53 -2.54 3.95
C ALA A 67 -0.88 -4.02 4.19
N HIS A 68 -1.44 -4.36 5.35
CA HIS A 68 -1.71 -5.75 5.69
C HIS A 68 -2.96 -5.95 6.52
N ARG A 69 -3.64 -7.08 6.33
CA ARG A 69 -4.81 -7.47 7.11
C ARG A 69 -5.00 -8.98 7.14
N ASN A 70 -5.03 -9.58 8.34
CA ASN A 70 -5.42 -10.97 8.59
C ASN A 70 -4.67 -12.06 7.80
N GLN A 71 -3.54 -11.74 7.15
CA GLN A 71 -2.74 -12.71 6.41
C GLN A 71 -1.33 -12.83 7.01
N ARG A 72 -1.26 -12.93 8.35
CA ARG A 72 -0.01 -12.99 9.14
C ARG A 72 1.04 -13.94 8.56
N SER A 73 0.61 -15.11 8.06
CA SER A 73 1.46 -16.16 7.50
C SER A 73 2.40 -15.68 6.39
N ASP A 74 2.04 -14.60 5.71
CA ASP A 74 2.73 -14.16 4.51
C ASP A 74 3.95 -13.29 4.84
N LEU A 75 3.95 -12.68 6.03
CA LEU A 75 4.93 -11.67 6.43
C LEU A 75 6.35 -12.22 6.60
N ALA A 76 6.51 -13.40 7.19
CA ALA A 76 7.85 -13.93 7.48
C ALA A 76 8.67 -14.17 6.20
N GLU A 77 8.06 -14.77 5.17
CA GLU A 77 8.72 -14.97 3.88
C GLU A 77 8.95 -13.65 3.14
N PHE A 78 7.98 -12.72 3.20
CA PHE A 78 8.10 -11.37 2.67
C PHE A 78 9.30 -10.61 3.29
N PHE A 79 9.45 -10.63 4.61
CA PHE A 79 10.55 -9.95 5.29
C PHE A 79 11.89 -10.60 4.96
N LYS A 80 12.01 -11.93 5.06
CA LYS A 80 13.24 -12.64 4.74
C LYS A 80 13.70 -12.33 3.32
N HIS A 81 12.78 -12.36 2.35
CA HIS A 81 13.11 -12.09 0.96
C HIS A 81 13.72 -10.70 0.77
N HIS A 82 13.01 -9.68 1.22
CA HIS A 82 13.44 -8.30 1.01
C HIS A 82 14.65 -7.91 1.88
N TYR A 83 14.79 -8.47 3.07
CA TYR A 83 15.92 -8.23 3.96
C TYR A 83 17.21 -8.87 3.43
N HIS A 84 17.16 -10.16 3.05
CA HIS A 84 18.35 -10.91 2.66
C HIS A 84 18.76 -10.68 1.20
N HIS A 85 17.80 -10.45 0.29
CA HIS A 85 18.08 -10.38 -1.16
C HIS A 85 18.02 -8.96 -1.73
N HIS A 86 17.32 -8.04 -1.06
CA HIS A 86 17.18 -6.65 -1.51
C HIS A 86 17.76 -5.61 -0.55
N GLY A 87 18.34 -6.04 0.57
CA GLY A 87 19.01 -5.15 1.50
C GLY A 87 18.07 -4.22 2.29
N ILE A 88 16.76 -4.50 2.31
CA ILE A 88 15.78 -3.66 3.01
C ILE A 88 15.94 -3.81 4.53
N ARG A 89 15.97 -2.69 5.25
CA ARG A 89 16.15 -2.65 6.71
C ARG A 89 14.98 -2.02 7.47
N ARG A 90 14.01 -1.45 6.76
CA ARG A 90 12.89 -0.74 7.39
C ARG A 90 11.57 -1.22 6.79
N PHE A 91 10.78 -1.90 7.62
CA PHE A 91 9.45 -2.35 7.29
C PHE A 91 8.44 -1.69 8.24
N TYR A 92 7.51 -0.94 7.67
CA TYR A 92 6.38 -0.33 8.36
C TYR A 92 5.13 -1.13 8.02
N ILE A 93 4.73 -2.00 8.94
CA ILE A 93 3.54 -2.83 8.82
C ILE A 93 2.34 -1.99 9.26
N MET A 94 1.52 -1.62 8.28
CA MET A 94 0.32 -0.84 8.48
C MET A 94 -0.87 -1.79 8.54
N ASP A 95 -1.20 -2.20 9.76
CA ASP A 95 -2.17 -3.25 10.06
C ASP A 95 -3.60 -2.70 10.04
N ASP A 96 -4.34 -3.00 8.97
CA ASP A 96 -5.76 -2.70 8.82
C ASP A 96 -6.60 -3.75 9.55
N GLN A 97 -6.82 -3.55 10.84
CA GLN A 97 -7.77 -4.34 11.62
C GLN A 97 -7.51 -5.86 11.61
N SER A 98 -6.25 -6.30 11.62
CA SER A 98 -6.00 -7.71 11.90
C SER A 98 -6.55 -8.09 13.27
N ASN A 99 -7.03 -9.33 13.38
CA ASN A 99 -7.55 -9.88 14.62
C ASN A 99 -6.90 -11.24 14.95
N PRO A 100 -6.06 -11.32 16.00
CA PRO A 100 -5.59 -10.20 16.82
C PRO A 100 -4.64 -9.26 16.03
N PRO A 101 -4.36 -8.05 16.54
CA PRO A 101 -3.40 -7.13 15.92
C PRO A 101 -2.05 -7.80 15.67
N LEU A 102 -1.41 -7.54 14.53
CA LEU A 102 -0.15 -8.17 14.15
C LEU A 102 0.98 -7.89 15.13
N SER A 103 0.94 -6.72 15.78
CA SER A 103 1.89 -6.32 16.83
C SER A 103 1.81 -7.17 18.10
N SER A 104 0.72 -7.91 18.31
CA SER A 104 0.54 -8.77 19.49
C SER A 104 1.33 -10.07 19.42
N PHE A 105 1.80 -10.45 18.22
CA PHE A 105 2.56 -11.67 18.03
C PHE A 105 4.04 -11.45 18.40
N VAL A 106 4.54 -12.35 19.26
CA VAL A 106 5.95 -12.42 19.63
C VAL A 106 6.52 -13.66 18.96
N GLU A 107 6.92 -13.52 17.70
CA GLU A 107 7.51 -14.60 16.91
C GLU A 107 8.81 -14.16 16.24
N ASP A 108 9.59 -15.16 15.84
CA ASP A 108 10.72 -14.93 14.96
C ASP A 108 10.21 -14.74 13.53
N TRP A 109 10.34 -13.52 13.03
CA TRP A 109 9.98 -13.13 11.68
C TRP A 109 11.08 -13.46 10.65
N GLY A 110 12.18 -14.08 11.07
CA GLY A 110 13.36 -14.35 10.25
C GLY A 110 14.23 -13.12 10.01
N VAL A 111 13.93 -11.99 10.66
CA VAL A 111 14.68 -10.73 10.58
C VAL A 111 14.74 -10.05 11.95
N PRO A 112 15.71 -9.16 12.22
CA PRO A 112 15.80 -8.47 13.50
C PRO A 112 14.54 -7.65 13.80
N ARG A 113 13.98 -7.80 15.01
CA ARG A 113 12.75 -7.10 15.44
C ARG A 113 12.85 -5.57 15.32
N SER A 114 14.06 -5.00 15.42
CA SER A 114 14.35 -3.57 15.24
C SER A 114 14.13 -3.06 13.82
N MET A 115 13.99 -3.95 12.83
CA MET A 115 13.68 -3.59 11.44
C MET A 115 12.17 -3.47 11.20
N LEU A 116 11.35 -3.91 12.15
CA LEU A 116 9.90 -4.01 12.04
C LEU A 116 9.22 -2.97 12.91
N SER A 117 8.33 -2.17 12.33
CA SER A 117 7.43 -1.27 13.05
C SER A 117 6.00 -1.59 12.69
N PHE A 118 5.12 -1.70 13.70
CA PHE A 118 3.71 -2.04 13.49
C PHE A 118 2.84 -0.85 13.89
N GLN A 119 2.00 -0.40 12.96
CA GLN A 119 0.97 0.60 13.19
C GLN A 119 -0.40 -0.05 13.02
N TYR A 120 -1.16 -0.14 14.11
CA TYR A 120 -2.50 -0.72 14.09
C TYR A 120 -3.57 0.34 13.81
N TYR A 121 -4.50 0.01 12.92
CA TYR A 121 -5.71 0.76 12.63
C TYR A 121 -6.91 -0.07 13.03
N ASP A 122 -7.69 0.42 14.00
CA ASP A 122 -8.89 -0.25 14.45
C ASP A 122 -10.10 0.09 13.57
N LYS A 123 -11.28 -0.39 13.96
CA LYS A 123 -12.56 -0.11 13.27
C LYS A 123 -12.94 1.37 13.26
N GLN A 124 -12.49 2.15 14.24
CA GLN A 124 -12.81 3.57 14.36
C GLN A 124 -11.93 4.43 13.45
N ALA A 125 -10.71 3.96 13.17
CA ALA A 125 -9.78 4.57 12.23
C ALA A 125 -10.16 4.35 10.75
N GLN A 126 -11.28 3.69 10.47
CA GLN A 126 -11.72 3.44 9.10
C GLN A 126 -12.10 4.73 8.39
N HIS A 127 -11.41 5.00 7.28
CA HIS A 127 -11.76 6.12 6.43
C HIS A 127 -13.08 5.86 5.71
N ARG A 128 -13.98 6.87 5.76
CA ARG A 128 -15.33 6.76 5.16
C ARG A 128 -15.30 6.75 3.63
N ASP A 129 -14.18 7.17 3.04
CA ASP A 129 -13.93 7.12 1.61
C ASP A 129 -13.38 5.74 1.23
N LYS A 130 -13.87 5.20 0.12
CA LYS A 130 -13.88 3.77 -0.24
C LYS A 130 -12.52 3.07 -0.46
N VAL A 131 -11.38 3.65 -0.06
CA VAL A 131 -10.06 3.03 -0.28
C VAL A 131 -9.18 3.19 0.95
N MET A 132 -9.44 2.40 2.01
CA MET A 132 -8.66 2.41 3.26
C MET A 132 -7.13 2.27 3.00
N GLN A 133 -6.74 1.52 1.97
CA GLN A 133 -5.34 1.33 1.60
C GLN A 133 -4.62 2.63 1.23
N THR A 134 -5.28 3.56 0.51
CA THR A 134 -4.65 4.86 0.17
C THR A 134 -4.54 5.77 1.39
N HIS A 135 -5.51 5.72 2.30
CA HIS A 135 -5.38 6.39 3.59
C HIS A 135 -4.17 5.85 4.37
N ILE A 136 -4.04 4.53 4.46
CA ILE A 136 -2.90 3.87 5.12
C ILE A 136 -1.56 4.30 4.52
N TYR A 137 -1.43 4.34 3.20
CA TYR A 137 -0.21 4.80 2.55
C TYR A 137 0.09 6.28 2.84
N SER A 138 -0.94 7.12 2.91
CA SER A 138 -0.78 8.54 3.29
C SER A 138 -0.27 8.67 4.73
N GLU A 139 -0.83 7.91 5.67
CA GLU A 139 -0.38 7.91 7.06
C GLU A 139 1.03 7.35 7.23
N CYS A 140 1.37 6.31 6.47
CA CYS A 140 2.71 5.74 6.44
C CYS A 140 3.77 6.76 6.00
N ALA A 141 3.49 7.48 4.91
CA ALA A 141 4.34 8.56 4.42
C ALA A 141 4.43 9.71 5.45
N ARG A 142 3.32 10.06 6.11
CA ARG A 142 3.28 11.09 7.16
C ARG A 142 4.12 10.73 8.38
N LEU A 143 4.05 9.47 8.84
CA LEU A 143 4.72 8.99 10.04
C LEU A 143 6.22 8.74 9.82
N TYR A 144 6.56 8.15 8.68
CA TYR A 144 7.89 7.57 8.46
C TYR A 144 8.62 8.13 7.24
N GLY A 145 7.94 8.84 6.34
CA GLY A 145 8.54 9.29 5.08
C GLY A 145 9.76 10.19 5.26
N SER A 146 9.78 11.05 6.28
CA SER A 146 10.91 11.95 6.56
C SER A 146 12.22 11.25 6.96
N GLN A 147 12.17 9.94 7.23
CA GLN A 147 13.32 9.14 7.65
C GLN A 147 14.04 8.47 6.47
N HIS A 148 13.46 8.50 5.28
CA HIS A 148 13.95 7.76 4.11
C HIS A 148 14.01 8.63 2.86
N THR A 149 14.84 8.27 1.89
CA THR A 149 14.82 8.88 0.56
C THR A 149 13.66 8.32 -0.26
N TRP A 150 13.53 6.99 -0.24
CA TRP A 150 12.52 6.26 -1.00
C TRP A 150 11.62 5.44 -0.08
N MET A 151 10.35 5.31 -0.46
CA MET A 151 9.41 4.42 0.21
C MET A 151 8.66 3.59 -0.83
N ALA A 152 8.76 2.26 -0.72
CA ALA A 152 7.96 1.33 -1.51
C ALA A 152 6.60 1.14 -0.83
N PHE A 153 5.50 1.33 -1.56
CA PHE A 153 4.15 1.06 -1.07
C PHE A 153 3.67 -0.25 -1.65
N VAL A 154 3.60 -1.28 -0.82
CA VAL A 154 3.43 -2.68 -1.25
C VAL A 154 2.48 -3.45 -0.35
N ASP A 155 1.99 -4.55 -0.87
CA ASP A 155 1.22 -5.56 -0.15
C ASP A 155 2.13 -6.73 0.26
N ALA A 156 1.78 -7.47 1.31
CA ALA A 156 2.63 -8.56 1.84
C ALA A 156 2.73 -9.78 0.89
N ASP A 157 1.95 -9.81 -0.18
CA ASP A 157 1.99 -10.81 -1.25
C ASP A 157 2.68 -10.30 -2.52
N GLU A 158 3.45 -9.22 -2.43
CA GLU A 158 4.21 -8.63 -3.52
C GLU A 158 5.72 -8.69 -3.25
N PHE A 159 6.47 -9.31 -4.15
CA PHE A 159 7.90 -9.58 -3.98
C PHE A 159 8.70 -8.98 -5.12
N PHE A 160 9.64 -8.07 -4.79
CA PHE A 160 10.53 -7.54 -5.80
C PHE A 160 11.51 -8.62 -6.29
N GLU A 161 11.86 -8.57 -7.58
CA GLU A 161 12.95 -9.35 -8.14
C GLU A 161 13.85 -8.41 -8.96
N THR A 162 15.16 -8.41 -8.67
CA THR A 162 16.16 -7.78 -9.53
C THR A 162 16.71 -8.81 -10.49
N ARG A 163 16.52 -8.61 -11.78
CA ARG A 163 16.75 -9.63 -12.81
C ARG A 163 18.08 -9.48 -13.52
N LYS A 164 18.61 -8.26 -13.58
CA LYS A 164 19.89 -7.98 -14.21
C LYS A 164 21.03 -8.25 -13.23
N GLN A 165 21.99 -9.06 -13.67
CA GLN A 165 23.15 -9.43 -12.84
C GLN A 165 23.91 -8.19 -12.37
N GLY A 166 24.22 -8.14 -11.08
CA GLY A 166 24.93 -7.02 -10.44
C GLY A 166 24.05 -5.82 -10.10
N GLU A 167 22.78 -5.78 -10.52
CA GLU A 167 21.84 -4.78 -10.05
C GLU A 167 21.18 -5.21 -8.74
N THR A 168 20.95 -4.22 -7.88
CA THR A 168 20.16 -4.34 -6.65
C THR A 168 19.02 -3.33 -6.72
N LEU A 169 17.98 -3.51 -5.89
CA LEU A 169 16.88 -2.55 -5.81
C LEU A 169 17.43 -1.15 -5.48
N THR A 170 18.32 -1.06 -4.50
CA THR A 170 18.95 0.19 -4.09
C THR A 170 19.78 0.83 -5.20
N SER A 171 20.54 0.07 -5.98
CA SER A 171 21.33 0.65 -7.09
C SER A 171 20.43 1.21 -8.19
N ILE A 172 19.33 0.53 -8.52
CA ILE A 172 18.33 1.04 -9.47
C ILE A 172 17.70 2.34 -8.95
N LEU A 173 17.32 2.39 -7.67
CA LEU A 173 16.75 3.59 -7.04
C LEU A 173 17.75 4.75 -6.92
N ARG A 174 19.07 4.49 -6.90
CA ARG A 174 20.09 5.54 -6.93
C ARG A 174 20.19 6.19 -8.30
N GLU A 175 20.21 5.39 -9.36
CA GLU A 175 20.24 5.87 -10.74
C GLU A 175 19.04 6.80 -11.05
N PHE A 176 17.84 6.41 -10.64
CA PHE A 176 16.66 7.29 -10.73
C PHE A 176 16.63 8.39 -9.66
N GLY A 177 17.37 8.20 -8.57
CA GLY A 177 17.55 9.15 -7.47
C GLY A 177 18.19 10.45 -7.92
N GLU A 178 19.19 10.34 -8.81
CA GLU A 178 19.99 11.45 -9.34
C GLU A 178 19.22 12.39 -10.28
N GLN A 179 18.10 11.94 -10.85
CA GLN A 179 17.26 12.71 -11.77
C GLN A 179 16.18 13.48 -10.99
N GLU A 180 16.21 14.81 -11.07
CA GLU A 180 15.35 15.70 -10.28
C GLU A 180 13.88 15.66 -10.72
N GLU A 181 13.63 15.34 -11.99
CA GLU A 181 12.30 15.22 -12.60
C GLU A 181 11.56 13.94 -12.18
N ILE A 182 12.29 12.95 -11.65
CA ILE A 182 11.74 11.65 -11.26
C ILE A 182 11.29 11.70 -9.81
N GLY A 183 9.99 11.57 -9.59
CA GLY A 183 9.37 11.51 -8.26
C GLY A 183 9.11 10.09 -7.77
N ALA A 184 8.94 9.13 -8.68
CA ALA A 184 8.66 7.73 -8.34
C ALA A 184 9.13 6.75 -9.42
N LEU A 185 9.41 5.52 -9.01
CA LEU A 185 9.62 4.37 -9.90
C LEU A 185 8.40 3.45 -9.81
N GLY A 186 7.76 3.19 -10.95
CA GLY A 186 6.68 2.23 -11.09
C GLY A 186 7.19 0.88 -11.60
N VAL A 187 6.93 -0.19 -10.85
CA VAL A 187 7.36 -1.55 -11.20
C VAL A 187 6.15 -2.39 -11.59
N ASN A 188 6.14 -2.91 -12.82
CA ASN A 188 5.05 -3.74 -13.32
C ASN A 188 4.94 -5.06 -12.54
N TRP A 189 3.71 -5.45 -12.24
CA TRP A 189 3.40 -6.72 -11.61
C TRP A 189 3.71 -7.91 -12.51
N ARG A 190 4.25 -8.98 -11.94
CA ARG A 190 4.27 -10.34 -12.49
C ARG A 190 3.27 -11.16 -11.68
N LEU A 191 2.04 -11.27 -12.17
CA LEU A 191 0.95 -11.94 -11.43
C LEU A 191 1.15 -13.45 -11.44
N HIS A 192 1.09 -14.05 -10.25
CA HIS A 192 1.03 -15.49 -10.06
C HIS A 192 -0.42 -15.97 -9.99
N SER A 193 -0.70 -17.10 -10.63
CA SER A 193 -1.94 -17.86 -10.43
C SER A 193 -1.83 -18.75 -9.20
N SER A 194 -2.84 -19.57 -8.94
CA SER A 194 -2.81 -20.55 -7.85
C SER A 194 -1.84 -21.70 -8.08
N ALA A 195 -1.29 -21.83 -9.31
CA ALA A 195 -0.56 -23.02 -9.75
C ALA A 195 -1.34 -24.33 -9.51
N ASN A 196 -2.68 -24.26 -9.55
CA ASN A 196 -3.61 -25.35 -9.21
C ASN A 196 -3.45 -25.90 -7.77
N LEU A 197 -2.79 -25.17 -6.87
CA LEU A 197 -2.62 -25.59 -5.49
C LEU A 197 -3.92 -25.39 -4.71
N THR A 198 -4.39 -26.47 -4.09
CA THR A 198 -5.57 -26.42 -3.22
C THR A 198 -5.23 -26.11 -1.77
N LYS A 199 -3.98 -26.37 -1.36
CA LYS A 199 -3.46 -26.18 0.00
C LYS A 199 -2.30 -25.20 0.04
N ARG A 200 -2.14 -24.51 1.16
CA ARG A 200 -1.02 -23.59 1.39
C ARG A 200 0.31 -24.36 1.26
N PRO A 201 1.23 -23.94 0.36
CA PRO A 201 2.58 -24.49 0.31
C PRO A 201 3.44 -23.95 1.47
N ASP A 202 4.54 -24.64 1.78
CA ASP A 202 5.49 -24.20 2.82
C ASP A 202 6.14 -22.83 2.49
N SER A 203 6.28 -22.52 1.20
CA SER A 203 6.81 -21.26 0.70
C SER A 203 5.94 -20.77 -0.46
N MET A 204 5.53 -19.50 -0.41
CA MET A 204 4.84 -18.84 -1.51
C MET A 204 5.74 -18.75 -2.75
N ARG A 205 7.00 -18.34 -2.55
CA ARG A 205 7.95 -18.16 -3.66
C ARG A 205 8.30 -19.46 -4.37
N LYS A 206 8.34 -20.57 -3.64
CA LYS A 206 8.66 -21.91 -4.18
C LYS A 206 7.44 -22.70 -4.62
N GLY A 207 6.27 -22.44 -4.04
CA GLY A 207 5.05 -23.21 -4.33
C GLY A 207 4.28 -22.71 -5.55
N PHE A 208 4.20 -21.40 -5.77
CA PHE A 208 3.40 -20.83 -6.86
C PHE A 208 4.26 -20.57 -8.10
N THR A 209 4.50 -21.61 -8.90
CA THR A 209 5.41 -21.58 -10.05
C THR A 209 4.74 -21.30 -11.40
N SER A 210 3.54 -20.72 -11.39
CA SER A 210 2.80 -20.34 -12.59
C SER A 210 2.39 -18.87 -12.53
N CYS A 211 2.58 -18.17 -13.66
CA CYS A 211 2.26 -16.76 -13.81
C CYS A 211 1.30 -16.52 -14.98
N VAL A 212 0.56 -15.43 -14.88
CA VAL A 212 -0.26 -14.90 -15.97
C VAL A 212 0.66 -14.33 -17.06
N GLY A 213 0.40 -14.71 -18.31
CA GLY A 213 1.06 -14.18 -19.50
C GLY A 213 0.74 -12.69 -19.70
N ASP A 214 1.67 -11.95 -20.29
CA ASP A 214 1.43 -10.53 -20.54
C ASP A 214 0.36 -10.35 -21.63
N PRO A 215 -0.65 -9.50 -21.36
CA PRO A 215 -1.70 -9.25 -22.32
C PRO A 215 -1.21 -8.32 -23.44
N GLU A 216 -1.95 -8.27 -24.55
CA GLU A 216 -1.64 -7.38 -25.67
C GLU A 216 -1.70 -5.89 -25.31
N ILE A 217 -1.00 -5.05 -26.05
CA ILE A 217 -1.02 -3.60 -25.84
C ILE A 217 -2.34 -3.04 -26.39
N LEU A 218 -3.10 -2.36 -25.52
CA LEU A 218 -4.37 -1.74 -25.88
C LEU A 218 -4.38 -0.23 -25.58
N PRO A 219 -5.13 0.57 -26.35
CA PRO A 219 -5.44 1.96 -26.00
C PRO A 219 -6.05 2.08 -24.60
N LEU A 220 -5.71 3.14 -23.86
CA LEU A 220 -6.12 3.30 -22.46
C LEU A 220 -7.65 3.31 -22.27
N ASP A 221 -8.38 3.89 -23.21
CA ASP A 221 -9.85 3.96 -23.22
C ASP A 221 -10.54 2.63 -23.60
N GLN A 222 -9.77 1.63 -24.00
CA GLN A 222 -10.24 0.29 -24.39
C GLN A 222 -9.76 -0.80 -23.42
N LEU A 223 -9.14 -0.41 -22.31
CA LEU A 223 -8.63 -1.39 -21.35
C LEU A 223 -9.76 -2.09 -20.59
N PRO A 224 -9.70 -3.44 -20.46
CA PRO A 224 -10.66 -4.20 -19.67
C PRO A 224 -10.65 -3.77 -18.20
N ASP A 225 -11.69 -4.07 -17.45
CA ASP A 225 -11.80 -3.68 -16.03
C ASP A 225 -10.62 -4.17 -15.20
N TYR A 226 -10.25 -5.45 -15.36
CA TYR A 226 -9.03 -5.99 -14.78
C TYR A 226 -7.81 -5.59 -15.62
N LYS A 227 -6.90 -4.85 -15.01
CA LYS A 227 -5.69 -4.33 -15.67
C LYS A 227 -4.52 -5.32 -15.64
N ASP A 228 -4.63 -6.37 -14.82
CA ASP A 228 -3.68 -7.49 -14.71
C ASP A 228 -2.22 -7.01 -14.57
N ASN A 229 -1.31 -7.64 -15.31
CA ASN A 229 0.11 -7.37 -15.38
C ASN A 229 0.47 -5.93 -15.85
N ARG A 230 -0.51 -5.14 -16.32
CA ARG A 230 -0.30 -3.72 -16.67
C ARG A 230 -0.19 -2.84 -15.44
N LEU A 231 -0.68 -3.29 -14.28
CA LEU A 231 -0.57 -2.51 -13.05
C LEU A 231 0.85 -2.51 -12.52
N ILE A 232 1.21 -1.37 -11.92
CA ILE A 232 2.44 -1.21 -11.17
C ILE A 232 2.18 -1.21 -9.66
N LYS A 233 3.26 -1.27 -8.89
CA LYS A 233 3.34 -0.53 -7.62
C LYS A 233 4.45 0.48 -7.69
N SER A 234 4.33 1.52 -6.89
CA SER A 234 5.28 2.62 -6.88
C SER A 234 6.23 2.58 -5.68
N ILE A 235 7.48 2.91 -5.96
CA ILE A 235 8.48 3.32 -4.98
C ILE A 235 8.67 4.82 -5.15
N VAL A 236 8.37 5.60 -4.13
CA VAL A 236 8.23 7.07 -4.24
C VAL A 236 9.34 7.77 -3.47
N LYS A 237 9.91 8.85 -4.03
CA LYS A 237 10.78 9.76 -3.28
C LYS A 237 9.94 10.48 -2.23
N THR A 238 10.22 10.23 -0.96
CA THR A 238 9.37 10.68 0.17
C THR A 238 9.27 12.20 0.25
N ALA A 239 10.35 12.92 -0.06
CA ALA A 239 10.37 14.39 -0.11
C ALA A 239 9.39 14.95 -1.16
N LEU A 240 9.21 14.21 -2.26
CA LEU A 240 8.35 14.57 -3.39
C LEU A 240 6.95 13.94 -3.29
N PHE A 241 6.67 13.10 -2.29
CA PHE A 241 5.33 12.55 -2.07
C PHE A 241 4.30 13.68 -1.87
N GLU A 242 3.21 13.67 -2.65
CA GLU A 242 2.05 14.55 -2.42
C GLU A 242 0.88 13.77 -1.83
N LYS A 243 0.37 12.77 -2.56
CA LYS A 243 -0.74 11.90 -2.15
C LYS A 243 -0.87 10.68 -3.06
N PRO A 244 -1.46 9.57 -2.59
CA PRO A 244 -1.88 8.48 -3.47
C PRO A 244 -2.98 8.94 -4.44
N LEU A 245 -2.90 8.46 -5.68
CA LEU A 245 -3.98 8.54 -6.69
C LEU A 245 -4.77 7.22 -6.71
N SER A 246 -4.07 6.11 -6.54
CA SER A 246 -4.62 4.77 -6.38
C SER A 246 -3.73 3.98 -5.39
N PRO A 247 -4.05 2.72 -5.07
CA PRO A 247 -3.10 1.83 -4.37
C PRO A 247 -1.80 1.53 -5.13
N HIS A 248 -1.69 1.94 -6.40
CA HIS A 248 -0.61 1.62 -7.34
C HIS A 248 0.24 2.84 -7.71
N MET A 249 -0.37 4.03 -7.71
CA MET A 249 0.19 5.26 -8.26
C MET A 249 0.03 6.43 -7.30
N PHE A 250 1.01 7.33 -7.29
CA PHE A 250 1.09 8.47 -6.40
C PHE A 250 1.35 9.75 -7.18
N LYS A 251 0.65 10.81 -6.79
CA LYS A 251 0.97 12.15 -7.24
C LYS A 251 2.23 12.63 -6.53
N THR A 252 3.13 13.24 -7.29
CA THR A 252 4.39 13.81 -6.77
C THR A 252 4.43 15.33 -6.95
N LYS A 253 5.22 16.01 -6.12
CA LYS A 253 5.31 17.46 -6.02
C LYS A 253 6.10 18.07 -7.19
N ASN A 254 5.99 19.39 -7.34
CA ASN A 254 6.88 20.20 -8.21
C ASN A 254 6.93 19.77 -9.68
N GLY A 255 5.88 19.11 -10.19
CA GLY A 255 5.85 18.64 -11.57
C GLY A 255 6.72 17.41 -11.85
N THR A 256 7.25 16.76 -10.81
CA THR A 256 7.92 15.46 -10.96
C THR A 256 6.91 14.38 -11.35
N HIS A 257 7.40 13.24 -11.85
CA HIS A 257 6.55 12.18 -12.35
C HIS A 257 7.07 10.78 -12.02
N THR A 258 6.19 9.79 -12.21
CA THR A 258 6.53 8.38 -12.09
C THR A 258 7.12 7.89 -13.41
N VAL A 259 8.17 7.08 -13.35
CA VAL A 259 8.76 6.42 -14.53
C VAL A 259 8.75 4.89 -14.39
N GLY A 260 8.82 4.19 -15.51
CA GLY A 260 9.16 2.77 -15.56
C GLY A 260 10.67 2.51 -15.47
N GLU A 261 11.07 1.23 -15.50
CA GLU A 261 12.48 0.83 -15.40
C GLU A 261 13.37 1.29 -16.58
N HIS A 262 12.75 1.72 -17.70
CA HIS A 262 13.42 2.31 -18.86
C HIS A 262 13.43 3.84 -18.83
N GLY A 263 12.92 4.46 -17.76
CA GLY A 263 12.80 5.92 -17.63
C GLY A 263 11.62 6.52 -18.41
N ASP A 264 10.78 5.69 -19.01
CA ASP A 264 9.55 6.13 -19.67
C ASP A 264 8.53 6.63 -18.64
N LYS A 265 7.96 7.81 -18.89
CA LYS A 265 6.94 8.40 -18.02
C LYS A 265 5.67 7.55 -18.00
N ILE A 266 5.15 7.31 -16.79
CA ILE A 266 3.86 6.70 -16.54
C ILE A 266 2.88 7.82 -16.20
N GLU A 267 1.79 7.93 -16.96
CA GLU A 267 0.78 8.96 -16.72
C GLU A 267 0.02 8.71 -15.42
N ASP A 268 -0.36 9.81 -14.76
CA ASP A 268 -1.17 9.80 -13.55
C ASP A 268 -2.51 9.07 -13.78
N GLY A 269 -2.95 8.31 -12.78
CA GLY A 269 -4.19 7.55 -12.85
C GLY A 269 -4.12 6.30 -11.99
N ASP A 270 -4.63 5.18 -12.51
CA ASP A 270 -4.72 3.92 -11.78
C ASP A 270 -3.39 3.16 -11.65
N GLY A 271 -2.31 3.65 -12.25
CA GLY A 271 -1.01 2.97 -12.25
C GLY A 271 -0.89 1.92 -13.34
N ILE A 272 -1.32 2.27 -14.56
CA ILE A 272 -1.25 1.39 -15.73
C ILE A 272 -0.01 1.77 -16.53
N ARG A 273 0.86 0.78 -16.81
CA ARG A 273 2.02 0.95 -17.70
C ARG A 273 2.01 -0.08 -18.82
N GLN A 274 2.12 0.42 -20.04
CA GLN A 274 2.29 -0.35 -21.27
C GLN A 274 3.30 0.40 -22.18
N PRO A 275 4.19 -0.29 -22.93
CA PRO A 275 4.42 -1.73 -22.89
C PRO A 275 4.87 -2.19 -21.50
N ILE A 276 4.49 -3.41 -21.16
CA ILE A 276 4.92 -4.02 -19.90
C ILE A 276 6.39 -4.41 -20.07
N THR A 277 7.24 -3.93 -19.17
CA THR A 277 8.65 -4.34 -19.11
C THR A 277 8.95 -4.79 -17.69
N ARG A 278 9.83 -5.79 -17.58
CA ARG A 278 10.37 -6.26 -16.29
C ARG A 278 11.80 -6.77 -16.44
N ASP A 279 12.64 -6.21 -17.32
CA ASP A 279 13.96 -6.79 -17.64
C ASP A 279 15.05 -6.49 -16.60
N ARG A 280 14.90 -5.41 -15.84
CA ARG A 280 15.75 -5.04 -14.69
C ARG A 280 15.09 -5.42 -13.38
N ILE A 281 13.80 -5.09 -13.24
CA ILE A 281 13.04 -5.28 -12.00
C ILE A 281 11.60 -5.74 -12.26
N ALA A 282 11.17 -6.75 -11.51
CA ALA A 282 9.79 -7.25 -11.51
C ALA A 282 9.19 -7.14 -10.11
N LEU A 283 7.85 -7.08 -10.03
CA LEU A 283 7.12 -7.23 -8.77
C LEU A 283 6.20 -8.44 -8.84
N HIS A 284 6.64 -9.57 -8.30
CA HIS A 284 5.87 -10.81 -8.26
C HIS A 284 4.69 -10.69 -7.30
N HIS A 285 3.46 -10.78 -7.81
CA HIS A 285 2.25 -10.60 -7.02
C HIS A 285 1.47 -11.91 -6.92
N TYR A 286 1.48 -12.51 -5.72
CA TYR A 286 0.78 -13.75 -5.39
C TYR A 286 -0.68 -13.46 -5.02
N THR A 287 -1.45 -12.95 -5.98
CA THR A 287 -2.79 -12.39 -5.74
C THR A 287 -3.84 -13.42 -5.30
N LEU A 288 -3.79 -14.63 -5.89
CA LEU A 288 -4.71 -15.73 -5.59
C LEU A 288 -4.21 -16.60 -4.44
N LYS A 289 -2.95 -17.03 -4.51
CA LYS A 289 -2.36 -18.09 -3.68
C LYS A 289 -3.15 -19.40 -3.86
N SER A 290 -3.06 -20.32 -2.90
CA SER A 290 -3.81 -21.58 -2.95
C SER A 290 -5.30 -21.34 -2.75
N ARG A 291 -6.14 -22.30 -3.18
CA ARG A 291 -7.59 -22.22 -3.00
C ARG A 291 -8.00 -22.00 -1.53
N GLU A 292 -7.38 -22.73 -0.61
CA GLU A 292 -7.58 -22.58 0.84
C GLU A 292 -7.26 -21.15 1.33
N GLN A 293 -6.15 -20.57 0.87
CA GLN A 293 -5.77 -19.19 1.24
C GLN A 293 -6.73 -18.15 0.64
N PHE A 294 -7.23 -18.37 -0.56
CA PHE A 294 -8.21 -17.49 -1.18
C PHE A 294 -9.57 -17.55 -0.46
N GLU A 295 -10.01 -18.75 -0.06
CA GLU A 295 -11.18 -18.97 0.80
C GLU A 295 -11.03 -18.28 2.17
N GLU A 296 -9.82 -18.24 2.75
CA GLU A 296 -9.54 -17.47 3.96
C GLU A 296 -9.61 -15.95 3.71
N LYS A 297 -9.00 -15.46 2.62
CA LYS A 297 -8.96 -14.04 2.24
C LYS A 297 -10.37 -13.47 2.07
N THR A 298 -11.21 -14.16 1.30
CA THR A 298 -12.59 -13.74 0.96
C THR A 298 -13.53 -13.64 2.17
N LYS A 299 -13.24 -14.35 3.29
CA LYS A 299 -14.01 -14.20 4.55
C LYS A 299 -13.82 -12.83 5.20
N SER A 300 -12.67 -12.20 4.98
CA SER A 300 -12.27 -10.95 5.66
C SER A 300 -12.21 -9.74 4.72
N TRP A 301 -12.22 -9.97 3.41
CA TRP A 301 -12.03 -8.95 2.38
C TRP A 301 -13.09 -9.11 1.28
N SER A 302 -13.99 -8.13 1.15
CA SER A 302 -15.14 -8.21 0.25
C SER A 302 -14.88 -7.71 -1.17
N MET A 303 -13.69 -7.18 -1.47
CA MET A 303 -13.41 -6.52 -2.76
C MET A 303 -12.96 -7.46 -3.88
N LYS A 304 -12.48 -8.67 -3.56
CA LYS A 304 -12.06 -9.68 -4.54
C LYS A 304 -12.79 -10.99 -4.26
N GLY A 305 -13.76 -11.34 -5.11
CA GLY A 305 -14.55 -12.58 -5.01
C GLY A 305 -14.05 -13.67 -5.96
N TRP A 306 -14.81 -14.77 -6.05
CA TRP A 306 -14.50 -15.89 -6.95
C TRP A 306 -14.49 -15.51 -8.44
N GLU A 307 -15.18 -14.45 -8.85
CA GLU A 307 -15.07 -13.91 -10.21
C GLU A 307 -13.64 -13.44 -10.54
N TYR A 308 -12.92 -12.89 -9.56
CA TYR A 308 -11.51 -12.52 -9.73
C TYR A 308 -10.60 -13.74 -9.80
N TRP A 309 -10.93 -14.80 -9.03
CA TRP A 309 -10.24 -16.08 -9.13
C TRP A 309 -10.39 -16.67 -10.54
N ASP A 310 -11.63 -16.77 -11.03
CA ASP A 310 -11.95 -17.33 -12.34
C ASP A 310 -11.32 -16.50 -13.47
N HIS A 311 -11.28 -15.18 -13.32
CA HIS A 311 -10.55 -14.30 -14.25
C HIS A 311 -9.06 -14.67 -14.31
N ILE A 312 -8.35 -14.66 -13.18
CA ILE A 312 -6.89 -14.89 -13.17
C ILE A 312 -6.54 -16.32 -13.63
N GLU A 313 -7.29 -17.34 -13.21
CA GLU A 313 -7.09 -18.73 -13.67
C GLU A 313 -7.47 -18.92 -15.15
N GLY A 314 -8.40 -18.13 -15.67
CA GLY A 314 -8.81 -18.17 -17.07
C GLY A 314 -7.86 -17.50 -18.06
N LEU A 315 -6.93 -16.66 -17.59
CA LEU A 315 -5.92 -16.03 -18.42
C LEU A 315 -4.87 -17.03 -18.92
N PRO A 316 -4.16 -16.75 -20.03
CA PRO A 316 -3.04 -17.58 -20.47
C PRO A 316 -1.98 -17.70 -19.37
N GLN A 317 -1.63 -18.92 -19.01
CA GLN A 317 -0.64 -19.21 -17.97
C GLN A 317 0.71 -19.59 -18.60
N ILE A 318 1.79 -19.17 -17.94
CA ILE A 318 3.17 -19.52 -18.28
C ILE A 318 3.90 -20.06 -17.05
N HIS A 319 4.92 -20.86 -17.30
CA HIS A 319 5.83 -21.35 -16.27
C HIS A 319 6.66 -20.20 -15.70
N CYS A 320 6.80 -20.14 -14.38
CA CYS A 320 7.31 -18.97 -13.66
C CYS A 320 8.08 -19.38 -12.40
N GLU A 321 9.36 -19.71 -12.55
CA GLU A 321 10.23 -20.20 -11.47
C GLU A 321 11.25 -19.15 -10.98
N GLU A 322 11.15 -17.90 -11.44
CA GLU A 322 12.12 -16.84 -11.19
C GLU A 322 12.39 -16.63 -9.68
N MET A 323 11.37 -16.81 -8.84
CA MET A 323 11.44 -16.62 -7.38
C MET A 323 11.88 -17.86 -6.59
N THR A 324 12.00 -19.02 -7.23
CA THR A 324 12.34 -20.30 -6.56
C THR A 324 13.80 -20.38 -6.11
N LYS A 325 14.68 -19.59 -6.73
CA LYS A 325 16.13 -19.54 -6.49
C LYS A 325 16.53 -18.87 -5.17
N TYR A 326 15.62 -18.14 -4.53
CA TYR A 326 15.94 -17.34 -3.34
C TYR A 326 15.77 -18.16 -2.05
N ASP A 327 16.80 -18.14 -1.20
CA ASP A 327 16.85 -18.76 0.12
C ASP A 327 17.54 -17.81 1.12
N PRO A 328 17.11 -17.75 2.41
CA PRO A 328 15.92 -18.38 2.97
C PRO A 328 14.60 -17.74 2.51
#